data_AF-A0A6C0B7H1-F1
#
_entry.id   AF-A0A6C0B7H1-F1
#
_cell.length_a   1.000
_cell.length_b   1.000
_cell.length_c   1.000
_cell.angle_alpha   90.00
_cell.angle_beta   90.00
_cell.angle_gamma   90.00
#
_symmetry.space_group_name_H-M   'P 1'
#
loop_
_entity.id
_entity.type
_entity.pdbx_description
1 polymer ?
#
loop_
_entity_poly.entity_id
_entity_poly.type
_entity_poly.pdbx_seq_one_letter_code
_entity_poly.pdbx_strand_id
1 'polypeptide(L)'
;MLRGGGLSNADGLRHILSIGYEVECGVLAKLTRTVLNTDSQEIVLFNSDTARKDIEDFQKAESGSDEQFEDYIFERQEEVMEDVILDKHGHPNKNAVFNITSDNAMTPFIRLLDKVCYYDEESENAVDEKNSMYVFRDTQGTNYNIHFMMKSEQGCAFHSSVEWIMTYYKPKRSPNVIMDTFINMITNLVRHLDEFVPIEGNYIVKYKNAEDAVEEFVVEKPNKRMLFHKPGSTLYYLQTQASELPMTIDDACSVVQMTFSAKAEHIVEVLVSLFDNNSSNIPAFSENIRERLDEVRRIERCVDELIRNYNVAHTGSYKVLGSKHFTQSVKTYLFLILYKLAQYIKFKGVKSGAKYFKNILYINSRHSNYVLYNGLKRQLEIQFGMLDEEIVISIIKDMVFVPDILMSGIVTGVKPGAVRTGAFSKTNVLDKSNKHYGDPTYSLMSYFDFFERPVDNETNVVEGTGEIKEYDWLEYKKIDDYSNKMDLNDNVVLIEVRNFQKLLSLHVYDMADPTLKSDMESGSCNVLTKHMGADVGSLSIANFRKIIELYNGKLRSLTRRKSKTKSRTRKNSKSK
;
A
#
# COMPACT_ATOMS: atom_id res chain seq x y z
N MET A 1 2.89 -14.86 -29.53
CA MET A 1 3.80 -14.25 -28.56
C MET A 1 2.98 -13.30 -27.73
N LEU A 2 3.04 -13.37 -26.39
CA LEU A 2 2.46 -12.33 -25.55
C LEU A 2 3.27 -11.06 -25.82
N ARG A 3 2.67 -10.09 -26.53
CA ARG A 3 3.06 -8.69 -26.38
C ARG A 3 2.35 -8.24 -25.11
N GLY A 4 2.99 -8.43 -23.96
CA GLY A 4 2.45 -8.02 -22.66
C GLY A 4 3.60 -7.59 -21.77
N GLY A 5 3.97 -6.31 -21.87
CA GLY A 5 4.93 -5.67 -20.96
C GLY A 5 4.29 -5.31 -19.62
N GLY A 6 5.13 -4.93 -18.65
CA GLY A 6 4.77 -4.44 -17.31
C GLY A 6 4.93 -5.47 -16.18
N LEU A 7 4.14 -6.54 -16.17
CA LEU A 7 4.03 -7.44 -14.99
C LEU A 7 4.50 -8.89 -15.23
N SER A 8 4.83 -9.26 -16.47
CA SER A 8 5.23 -10.62 -16.85
C SER A 8 6.32 -10.59 -17.91
N ASN A 9 7.16 -11.64 -17.95
CA ASN A 9 8.23 -11.83 -18.92
C ASN A 9 9.19 -10.63 -19.05
N ALA A 10 9.42 -9.89 -17.97
CA ALA A 10 10.33 -8.76 -17.93
C ALA A 10 11.55 -9.12 -17.07
N ASP A 11 12.74 -9.06 -17.66
CA ASP A 11 13.95 -9.59 -17.04
C ASP A 11 14.32 -8.89 -15.74
N GLY A 12 14.09 -7.57 -15.65
CA GLY A 12 14.36 -6.80 -14.43
C GLY A 12 13.55 -7.27 -13.21
N LEU A 13 12.36 -7.86 -13.40
CA LEU A 13 11.53 -8.34 -12.30
C LEU A 13 12.16 -9.51 -11.54
N ARG A 14 13.16 -10.21 -12.12
CA ARG A 14 13.86 -11.31 -11.44
C ARG A 14 14.64 -10.87 -10.20
N HIS A 15 14.88 -9.56 -10.06
CA HIS A 15 15.64 -8.97 -8.96
C HIS A 15 14.81 -8.73 -7.69
N ILE A 16 13.48 -8.93 -7.76
CA ILE A 16 12.60 -8.88 -6.59
C ILE A 16 13.00 -9.97 -5.59
N LEU A 17 13.28 -9.54 -4.36
CA LEU A 17 13.72 -10.38 -3.24
C LEU A 17 12.55 -10.82 -2.36
N SER A 18 11.59 -9.94 -2.12
CA SER A 18 10.30 -10.22 -1.47
C SER A 18 9.20 -9.39 -2.13
N ILE A 19 7.96 -9.84 -2.02
CA ILE A 19 6.79 -9.16 -2.59
C ILE A 19 5.58 -9.36 -1.70
N GLY A 20 4.85 -8.29 -1.41
CA GLY A 20 3.61 -8.28 -0.66
C GLY A 20 2.49 -7.64 -1.47
N TYR A 21 1.27 -8.07 -1.20
CA TYR A 21 0.05 -7.51 -1.76
C TYR A 21 -0.87 -7.10 -0.62
N GLU A 22 -1.39 -5.89 -0.70
CA GLU A 22 -2.45 -5.38 0.16
C GLU A 22 -3.71 -5.31 -0.71
N VAL A 23 -4.76 -6.01 -0.30
CA VAL A 23 -6.03 -6.11 -1.02
C VAL A 23 -7.11 -5.45 -0.16
N GLU A 24 -7.42 -4.21 -0.47
CA GLU A 24 -8.38 -3.38 0.25
C GLU A 24 -9.80 -3.65 -0.28
N CYS A 25 -10.78 -3.85 0.61
CA CYS A 25 -12.17 -4.06 0.23
C CYS A 25 -13.14 -3.21 1.06
N GLY A 26 -13.53 -2.06 0.50
CA GLY A 26 -14.42 -1.09 1.16
C GLY A 26 -15.92 -1.45 1.22
N VAL A 27 -16.31 -2.66 0.78
CA VAL A 27 -17.71 -3.14 0.79
C VAL A 27 -17.96 -4.33 1.72
N LEU A 28 -16.93 -4.71 2.48
CA LEU A 28 -17.03 -5.70 3.56
C LEU A 28 -16.40 -5.11 4.82
N ALA A 29 -17.12 -5.17 5.94
CA ALA A 29 -16.58 -4.85 7.24
C ALA A 29 -16.15 -6.13 7.98
N LYS A 30 -14.98 -6.08 8.62
CA LYS A 30 -14.47 -7.19 9.43
C LYS A 30 -15.12 -7.17 10.80
N LEU A 31 -15.63 -8.32 11.23
CA LEU A 31 -16.21 -8.53 12.55
C LEU A 31 -15.63 -9.80 13.19
N THR A 32 -15.40 -9.76 14.49
CA THR A 32 -14.88 -10.91 15.25
C THR A 32 -15.84 -11.27 16.36
N ARG A 33 -16.33 -12.51 16.37
CA ARG A 33 -17.19 -13.03 17.44
C ARG A 33 -16.37 -13.34 18.69
N THR A 34 -16.92 -12.99 19.83
CA THR A 34 -16.38 -13.32 21.16
C THR A 34 -17.40 -14.15 21.94
N VAL A 35 -16.92 -15.04 22.81
CA VAL A 35 -17.78 -15.76 23.75
C VAL A 35 -17.80 -14.97 25.05
N LEU A 36 -18.65 -13.93 25.14
CA LEU A 36 -18.69 -13.07 26.33
C LEU A 36 -19.28 -13.76 27.57
N ASN A 37 -20.07 -14.82 27.37
CA ASN A 37 -20.63 -15.64 28.44
C ASN A 37 -21.13 -16.97 27.84
N THR A 38 -20.73 -18.13 28.37
CA THR A 38 -21.28 -19.42 27.91
C THR A 38 -22.74 -19.61 28.32
N ASP A 39 -23.22 -18.80 29.26
CA ASP A 39 -24.57 -18.87 29.83
C ASP A 39 -25.57 -17.97 29.11
N SER A 40 -25.10 -16.92 28.40
CA SER A 40 -25.97 -16.11 27.54
C SER A 40 -25.97 -16.70 26.12
N GLN A 41 -27.16 -16.91 25.55
CA GLN A 41 -27.31 -17.28 24.14
C GLN A 41 -27.04 -16.10 23.18
N GLU A 42 -26.47 -15.00 23.71
CA GLU A 42 -26.31 -13.76 22.99
C GLU A 42 -25.05 -13.81 22.10
N ILE A 43 -25.20 -13.44 20.84
CA ILE A 43 -24.10 -13.39 19.88
C ILE A 43 -23.61 -11.94 19.81
N VAL A 44 -22.36 -11.72 20.21
CA VAL A 44 -21.70 -10.41 20.13
C VAL A 44 -20.53 -10.48 19.15
N LEU A 45 -20.49 -9.51 18.24
CA LEU A 45 -19.50 -9.32 17.20
C LEU A 45 -18.77 -7.99 17.42
N PHE A 46 -17.45 -8.00 17.43
CA PHE A 46 -16.65 -6.80 17.57
C PHE A 46 -16.19 -6.26 16.21
N ASN A 47 -16.49 -5.00 15.95
CA ASN A 47 -15.82 -4.20 14.93
C ASN A 47 -14.61 -3.51 15.58
N SER A 48 -13.42 -3.78 15.06
CA SER A 48 -12.18 -3.23 15.58
C SER A 48 -11.30 -2.66 14.46
N ASP A 49 -10.56 -1.61 14.79
CA ASP A 49 -9.49 -1.06 13.93
C ASP A 49 -8.17 -1.82 14.08
N THR A 50 -8.09 -2.76 15.03
CA THR A 50 -6.99 -3.69 15.21
C THR A 50 -7.44 -5.12 14.92
N ALA A 51 -6.61 -5.90 14.24
CA ALA A 51 -6.74 -7.35 14.27
C ALA A 51 -6.16 -7.81 15.62
N ARG A 52 -6.88 -8.65 16.38
CA ARG A 52 -6.30 -9.37 17.52
C ARG A 52 -6.88 -10.76 17.66
N LYS A 53 -6.04 -11.70 18.09
CA LYS A 53 -6.41 -13.09 18.39
C LYS A 53 -7.05 -13.22 19.78
N ASP A 54 -6.66 -12.36 20.72
CA ASP A 54 -6.88 -12.60 22.16
C ASP A 54 -7.84 -11.57 22.79
N ILE A 55 -9.08 -11.49 22.31
CA ILE A 55 -10.12 -10.66 22.95
C ILE A 55 -10.53 -11.22 24.33
N GLU A 56 -10.26 -12.49 24.63
CA GLU A 56 -10.52 -13.08 25.96
C GLU A 56 -9.69 -12.41 27.08
N ASP A 57 -8.50 -11.87 26.77
CA ASP A 57 -7.68 -11.15 27.75
C ASP A 57 -8.15 -9.71 28.02
N PHE A 58 -9.08 -9.18 27.22
CA PHE A 58 -9.71 -7.88 27.50
C PHE A 58 -10.75 -7.95 28.62
N GLN A 59 -11.43 -9.09 28.81
CA GLN A 59 -12.34 -9.24 29.93
C GLN A 59 -11.60 -9.21 31.27
N LYS A 60 -10.32 -9.64 31.30
CA LYS A 60 -9.47 -9.46 32.48
C LYS A 60 -9.19 -7.98 32.75
N ALA A 61 -9.03 -7.16 31.70
CA ALA A 61 -8.77 -5.72 31.80
C ALA A 61 -9.98 -4.89 32.26
N GLU A 62 -11.20 -5.26 31.88
CA GLU A 62 -12.43 -4.63 32.44
C GLU A 62 -12.71 -5.06 33.89
N SER A 63 -12.12 -6.17 34.34
CA SER A 63 -12.42 -6.77 35.66
C SER A 63 -11.42 -6.43 36.79
N GLY A 64 -10.30 -5.76 36.53
CA GLY A 64 -9.32 -5.50 37.59
C GLY A 64 -8.16 -4.57 37.23
N SER A 65 -7.90 -3.63 38.14
CA SER A 65 -6.80 -2.67 38.19
C SER A 65 -5.41 -3.31 38.04
N ASP A 66 -4.63 -2.90 37.05
CA ASP A 66 -3.17 -2.93 37.16
C ASP A 66 -2.55 -1.85 36.27
N GLU A 67 -1.83 -0.90 36.89
CA GLU A 67 -1.07 0.17 36.22
C GLU A 67 0.04 -0.36 35.30
N GLN A 68 0.40 -1.65 35.40
CA GLN A 68 1.30 -2.32 34.45
C GLN A 68 0.67 -2.58 33.07
N PHE A 69 -0.63 -2.33 32.90
CA PHE A 69 -1.36 -2.60 31.66
C PHE A 69 -1.29 -1.44 30.66
N GLU A 70 -1.01 -0.21 31.09
CA GLU A 70 -0.81 0.92 30.17
C GLU A 70 0.42 0.70 29.29
N ASP A 71 1.52 0.20 29.86
CA ASP A 71 2.72 -0.16 29.08
C ASP A 71 2.45 -1.35 28.12
N TYR A 72 1.58 -2.29 28.52
CA TYR A 72 1.16 -3.42 27.67
C TYR A 72 0.21 -2.99 26.53
N ILE A 73 -0.43 -1.82 26.61
CA ILE A 73 -1.23 -1.24 25.53
C ILE A 73 -0.33 -0.58 24.47
N PHE A 74 0.83 -0.05 24.87
CA PHE A 74 1.76 0.64 23.98
C PHE A 74 2.69 -0.30 23.19
N GLU A 75 2.98 -1.52 23.66
CA GLU A 75 3.82 -2.50 22.95
C GLU A 75 3.06 -3.43 21.96
N ARG A 76 1.78 -3.16 21.68
CA ARG A 76 0.93 -4.05 20.87
C ARG A 76 1.27 -3.98 19.38
N GLN A 77 2.11 -4.93 18.94
CA GLN A 77 2.23 -5.31 17.53
C GLN A 77 0.83 -5.58 16.95
N GLU A 78 0.57 -5.10 15.74
CA GLU A 78 -0.66 -5.35 14.98
C GLU A 78 -0.87 -6.88 14.84
N GLU A 79 -1.63 -7.51 15.76
CA GLU A 79 -1.74 -8.97 15.85
C GLU A 79 -2.72 -9.53 14.82
N VAL A 80 -2.16 -10.00 13.72
CA VAL A 80 -2.94 -10.34 12.55
C VAL A 80 -3.67 -11.69 12.69
N MET A 81 -4.93 -11.76 12.21
CA MET A 81 -5.56 -13.06 11.96
C MET A 81 -4.88 -13.69 10.74
N GLU A 82 -4.24 -14.84 10.94
CA GLU A 82 -3.55 -15.56 9.88
C GLU A 82 -4.44 -16.65 9.28
N ASP A 83 -4.42 -16.79 7.95
CA ASP A 83 -4.94 -17.96 7.25
C ASP A 83 -3.80 -18.76 6.59
N VAL A 84 -4.05 -20.04 6.35
CA VAL A 84 -3.05 -20.93 5.75
C VAL A 84 -2.88 -20.58 4.28
N ILE A 85 -1.70 -20.12 3.89
CA ILE A 85 -1.34 -19.94 2.49
C ILE A 85 -0.82 -21.25 1.89
N LEU A 86 -1.44 -21.67 0.78
CA LEU A 86 -1.03 -22.85 0.02
C LEU A 86 -0.24 -22.47 -1.23
N ASP A 87 0.77 -23.27 -1.54
CA ASP A 87 1.49 -23.22 -2.79
C ASP A 87 0.64 -23.77 -3.96
N LYS A 88 1.18 -23.70 -5.17
CA LYS A 88 0.54 -24.23 -6.39
C LYS A 88 0.30 -25.75 -6.38
N HIS A 89 0.88 -26.48 -5.43
CA HIS A 89 0.71 -27.92 -5.25
C HIS A 89 -0.27 -28.25 -4.13
N GLY A 90 -0.83 -27.23 -3.45
CA GLY A 90 -1.75 -27.41 -2.33
C GLY A 90 -1.06 -27.66 -0.99
N HIS A 91 0.26 -27.42 -0.88
CA HIS A 91 1.00 -27.56 0.38
C HIS A 91 1.16 -26.22 1.10
N PRO A 92 1.22 -26.19 2.44
CA PRO A 92 1.50 -24.97 3.19
C PRO A 92 2.81 -24.30 2.74
N ASN A 93 2.73 -23.02 2.36
CA ASN A 93 3.88 -22.25 1.91
C ASN A 93 4.54 -21.52 3.08
N LYS A 94 5.59 -22.12 3.65
CA LYS A 94 6.34 -21.55 4.79
C LYS A 94 7.07 -20.24 4.50
N ASN A 95 7.17 -19.82 3.24
CA ASN A 95 7.83 -18.57 2.85
C ASN A 95 6.83 -17.45 2.55
N ALA A 96 5.56 -17.66 2.91
CA ALA A 96 4.53 -16.67 2.74
C ALA A 96 3.60 -16.64 3.95
N VAL A 97 2.94 -15.50 4.15
CA VAL A 97 1.95 -15.27 5.21
C VAL A 97 0.72 -14.65 4.57
N PHE A 98 -0.47 -15.03 5.04
CA PHE A 98 -1.74 -14.41 4.68
C PHE A 98 -2.42 -13.88 5.93
N ASN A 99 -2.49 -12.56 5.98
CA ASN A 99 -2.91 -11.72 7.07
C ASN A 99 -4.27 -11.07 6.75
N ILE A 100 -5.18 -11.02 7.74
CA ILE A 100 -6.50 -10.39 7.64
C ILE A 100 -6.57 -9.21 8.62
N THR A 101 -6.53 -8.00 8.09
CA THR A 101 -6.44 -6.73 8.81
C THR A 101 -7.71 -5.89 8.62
N SER A 102 -7.72 -4.72 9.26
CA SER A 102 -8.78 -3.72 9.21
C SER A 102 -8.24 -2.47 8.53
N ASP A 103 -8.97 -1.90 7.58
CA ASP A 103 -8.67 -0.61 6.97
C ASP A 103 -9.65 0.46 7.45
N ASN A 104 -9.10 1.62 7.84
CA ASN A 104 -9.82 2.75 8.38
C ASN A 104 -10.08 3.79 7.28
N ALA A 105 -10.94 3.41 6.33
CA ALA A 105 -11.33 4.26 5.22
C ALA A 105 -12.76 4.77 5.36
N MET A 106 -13.00 6.01 4.93
CA MET A 106 -14.36 6.54 4.86
C MET A 106 -15.13 6.01 3.67
N THR A 107 -16.14 5.18 3.94
CA THR A 107 -16.97 4.53 2.91
C THR A 107 -18.34 5.22 2.76
N PRO A 108 -19.04 5.02 1.62
CA PRO A 108 -20.43 5.46 1.47
C PRO A 108 -21.36 4.90 2.54
N PHE A 109 -21.05 3.73 3.09
CA PHE A 109 -21.78 3.12 4.20
C PHE A 109 -21.68 3.95 5.47
N ILE A 110 -20.46 4.35 5.83
CA ILE A 110 -20.24 5.16 7.03
C ILE A 110 -20.99 6.50 6.89
N ARG A 111 -20.95 7.13 5.72
CA ARG A 111 -21.74 8.36 5.44
C ARG A 111 -23.27 8.17 5.51
N LEU A 112 -23.75 6.96 5.28
CA LEU A 112 -25.18 6.63 5.42
C LEU A 112 -25.54 6.52 6.91
N LEU A 113 -24.71 5.81 7.67
CA LEU A 113 -24.89 5.63 9.11
C LEU A 113 -24.74 6.93 9.88
N ASP A 114 -23.81 7.80 9.48
CA ASP A 114 -23.52 9.10 10.11
C ASP A 114 -24.76 10.01 10.22
N LYS A 115 -25.73 9.85 9.30
CA LYS A 115 -26.99 10.63 9.32
C LYS A 115 -27.97 10.21 10.40
N VAL A 116 -27.88 8.97 10.86
CA VAL A 116 -28.78 8.38 11.86
C VAL A 116 -28.06 8.11 13.17
N CYS A 117 -26.78 8.43 13.24
CA CYS A 117 -25.95 8.20 14.38
C CYS A 117 -25.99 9.42 15.32
N TYR A 118 -26.49 9.23 16.53
CA TYR A 118 -26.60 10.28 17.52
C TYR A 118 -26.30 9.69 18.90
N TYR A 119 -25.16 10.10 19.47
CA TYR A 119 -24.80 9.90 20.87
C TYR A 119 -23.92 11.07 21.30
N ASP A 120 -23.98 11.41 22.57
CA ASP A 120 -23.13 12.46 23.13
C ASP A 120 -21.74 11.86 23.35
N GLU A 121 -20.77 12.23 22.50
CA GLU A 121 -19.38 11.76 22.59
C GLU A 121 -18.73 12.18 23.92
N GLU A 122 -19.27 13.20 24.61
CA GLU A 122 -18.79 13.68 25.92
C GLU A 122 -19.45 12.93 27.12
N SER A 123 -20.37 12.00 26.86
CA SER A 123 -21.04 11.20 27.89
C SER A 123 -20.08 10.21 28.56
N GLU A 124 -20.16 10.09 29.90
CA GLU A 124 -19.42 9.07 30.66
C GLU A 124 -19.75 7.63 30.20
N ASN A 125 -20.89 7.42 29.52
CA ASN A 125 -21.34 6.11 29.02
C ASN A 125 -21.27 5.99 27.48
N ALA A 126 -20.55 6.87 26.78
CA ALA A 126 -20.55 6.96 25.32
C ALA A 126 -20.23 5.63 24.61
N VAL A 127 -19.35 4.80 25.20
CA VAL A 127 -18.97 3.47 24.67
C VAL A 127 -20.12 2.47 24.79
N ASP A 128 -20.78 2.40 25.95
CA ASP A 128 -21.91 1.51 26.18
C ASP A 128 -23.12 1.90 25.33
N GLU A 129 -23.36 3.20 25.20
CA GLU A 129 -24.39 3.73 24.30
C GLU A 129 -24.11 3.28 22.87
N LYS A 130 -22.90 3.49 22.35
CA LYS A 130 -22.49 3.04 21.00
C LYS A 130 -22.63 1.52 20.81
N ASN A 131 -22.20 0.73 21.78
CA ASN A 131 -22.29 -0.74 21.72
C ASN A 131 -23.74 -1.26 21.72
N SER A 132 -24.68 -0.48 22.27
CA SER A 132 -26.10 -0.82 22.24
C SER A 132 -26.79 -0.50 20.90
N MET A 133 -26.18 0.31 20.03
CA MET A 133 -26.83 0.85 18.83
C MET A 133 -26.95 -0.17 17.71
N TYR A 134 -25.96 -1.02 17.48
CA TYR A 134 -25.85 -1.74 16.21
C TYR A 134 -26.15 -3.22 16.36
N VAL A 135 -27.06 -3.72 15.52
CA VAL A 135 -27.47 -5.13 15.50
C VAL A 135 -27.64 -5.62 14.07
N PHE A 136 -27.10 -6.79 13.76
CA PHE A 136 -27.53 -7.56 12.60
C PHE A 136 -28.58 -8.60 13.05
N ARG A 137 -29.75 -8.61 12.43
CA ARG A 137 -30.83 -9.56 12.74
C ARG A 137 -31.08 -10.46 11.55
N ASP A 138 -30.88 -11.76 11.72
CA ASP A 138 -31.11 -12.71 10.64
C ASP A 138 -32.61 -12.95 10.37
N THR A 139 -32.91 -13.63 9.26
CA THR A 139 -34.28 -13.98 8.88
C THR A 139 -35.02 -14.91 9.85
N GLN A 140 -34.29 -15.56 10.78
CA GLN A 140 -34.87 -16.39 11.84
C GLN A 140 -35.15 -15.60 13.12
N GLY A 141 -34.75 -14.32 13.17
CA GLY A 141 -34.89 -13.45 14.32
C GLY A 141 -33.71 -13.49 15.30
N THR A 142 -32.62 -14.18 14.96
CA THR A 142 -31.39 -14.20 15.79
C THR A 142 -30.69 -12.86 15.70
N ASN A 143 -30.39 -12.26 16.84
CA ASN A 143 -29.63 -11.01 16.93
C ASN A 143 -28.14 -11.29 17.07
N TYR A 144 -27.36 -10.56 16.27
CA TYR A 144 -25.90 -10.48 16.32
C TYR A 144 -25.57 -9.02 16.68
N ASN A 145 -25.36 -8.75 17.96
CA ASN A 145 -25.04 -7.39 18.42
C ASN A 145 -23.62 -7.01 17.99
N ILE A 146 -23.42 -5.74 17.62
CA ILE A 146 -22.14 -5.25 17.11
C ILE A 146 -21.57 -4.20 18.06
N HIS A 147 -20.48 -4.58 18.71
CA HIS A 147 -19.73 -3.70 19.60
C HIS A 147 -18.51 -3.14 18.90
N PHE A 148 -18.01 -2.00 19.37
CA PHE A 148 -16.91 -1.27 18.77
C PHE A 148 -15.73 -1.22 19.72
N MET A 149 -14.55 -1.52 19.19
CA MET A 149 -13.30 -1.47 19.94
C MET A 149 -12.25 -0.79 19.08
N MET A 150 -12.09 0.52 19.28
CA MET A 150 -11.21 1.38 18.48
C MET A 150 -10.04 1.88 19.32
N LYS A 151 -8.85 2.00 18.72
CA LYS A 151 -7.65 2.55 19.36
C LYS A 151 -7.75 4.06 19.57
N SER A 152 -8.43 4.76 18.67
CA SER A 152 -8.71 6.19 18.80
C SER A 152 -10.21 6.44 18.85
N GLU A 153 -10.60 7.61 19.35
CA GLU A 153 -11.97 8.10 19.15
C GLU A 153 -12.29 8.09 17.66
N GLN A 154 -13.31 7.32 17.31
CA GLN A 154 -13.88 7.22 15.97
C GLN A 154 -15.37 7.47 16.13
N GLY A 155 -15.92 8.32 15.26
CA GLY A 155 -17.35 8.64 15.28
C GLY A 155 -18.22 7.38 15.25
N CYS A 156 -19.42 7.46 15.80
CA CYS A 156 -20.24 6.27 16.02
C CYS A 156 -20.56 5.44 14.78
N ALA A 157 -20.63 6.07 13.61
CA ALA A 157 -20.91 5.41 12.34
C ALA A 157 -19.74 4.58 11.79
N PHE A 158 -18.54 4.70 12.38
CA PHE A 158 -17.32 4.12 11.84
C PHE A 158 -17.33 2.58 11.86
N HIS A 159 -17.06 1.97 10.71
CA HIS A 159 -16.89 0.52 10.55
C HIS A 159 -15.59 0.24 9.81
N SER A 160 -14.71 -0.57 10.40
CA SER A 160 -13.48 -1.00 9.75
C SER A 160 -13.77 -1.85 8.51
N SER A 161 -13.22 -1.45 7.37
CA SER A 161 -13.23 -2.26 6.15
C SER A 161 -12.27 -3.42 6.29
N VAL A 162 -12.45 -4.49 5.52
CA VAL A 162 -11.47 -5.59 5.50
C VAL A 162 -10.32 -5.27 4.56
N GLU A 163 -9.11 -5.61 5.01
CA GLU A 163 -7.91 -5.64 4.19
C GLU A 163 -7.26 -7.03 4.30
N TRP A 164 -6.81 -7.56 3.17
CA TRP A 164 -6.08 -8.83 3.11
C TRP A 164 -4.64 -8.57 2.68
N ILE A 165 -3.69 -8.98 3.51
CA ILE A 165 -2.26 -8.77 3.26
C ILE A 165 -1.59 -10.12 3.01
N MET A 166 -0.99 -10.31 1.84
CA MET A 166 -0.24 -11.54 1.54
C MET A 166 1.20 -11.20 1.20
N THR A 167 2.13 -11.68 2.02
CA THR A 167 3.56 -11.42 1.85
C THR A 167 4.30 -12.70 1.49
N TYR A 168 5.10 -12.64 0.42
CA TYR A 168 6.03 -13.68 -0.01
C TYR A 168 7.46 -13.21 0.29
N TYR A 169 8.08 -13.79 1.33
CA TYR A 169 9.42 -13.39 1.78
C TYR A 169 10.54 -13.87 0.86
N LYS A 170 10.34 -15.02 0.21
CA LYS A 170 11.34 -15.66 -0.67
C LYS A 170 10.67 -16.23 -1.91
N PRO A 171 10.01 -15.40 -2.74
CA PRO A 171 9.38 -15.87 -3.97
C PRO A 171 10.44 -16.43 -4.93
N LYS A 172 10.01 -17.31 -5.83
CA LYS A 172 10.89 -17.81 -6.87
C LYS A 172 11.29 -16.66 -7.81
N ARG A 173 12.59 -16.34 -7.85
CA ARG A 173 13.14 -15.35 -8.78
C ARG A 173 12.84 -15.74 -10.22
N SER A 174 12.11 -14.88 -10.92
CA SER A 174 11.56 -15.16 -12.24
C SER A 174 11.17 -13.84 -12.92
N PRO A 175 11.29 -13.73 -14.25
CA PRO A 175 10.67 -12.63 -15.01
C PRO A 175 9.14 -12.54 -14.88
N ASN A 176 8.50 -13.58 -14.31
CA ASN A 176 7.06 -13.65 -14.06
C ASN A 176 6.72 -13.59 -12.56
N VAL A 177 7.68 -13.22 -11.69
CA VAL A 177 7.50 -13.31 -10.23
C VAL A 177 6.21 -12.64 -9.77
N ILE A 178 5.88 -11.45 -10.29
CA ILE A 178 4.68 -10.71 -9.93
C ILE A 178 3.42 -11.48 -10.30
N MET A 179 3.28 -11.94 -11.55
CA MET A 179 2.08 -12.69 -11.93
C MET A 179 2.00 -14.05 -11.24
N ASP A 180 3.12 -14.73 -11.01
CA ASP A 180 3.14 -16.01 -10.32
C ASP A 180 2.67 -15.85 -8.86
N THR A 181 3.13 -14.82 -8.14
CA THR A 181 2.71 -14.54 -6.76
C THR A 181 1.33 -13.91 -6.68
N PHE A 182 0.94 -13.06 -7.62
CA PHE A 182 -0.41 -12.48 -7.69
C PHE A 182 -1.47 -13.56 -7.91
N ILE A 183 -1.26 -14.47 -8.87
CA ILE A 183 -2.20 -15.57 -9.12
C ILE A 183 -2.32 -16.49 -7.89
N ASN A 184 -1.20 -16.78 -7.22
CA ASN A 184 -1.24 -17.54 -5.97
C ASN A 184 -1.98 -16.79 -4.87
N MET A 185 -1.80 -15.48 -4.76
CA MET A 185 -2.49 -14.63 -3.79
C MET A 185 -4.00 -14.68 -4.00
N ILE A 186 -4.49 -14.38 -5.21
CA ILE A 186 -5.93 -14.37 -5.47
C ILE A 186 -6.56 -15.76 -5.37
N THR A 187 -5.79 -16.82 -5.64
CA THR A 187 -6.26 -18.21 -5.43
C THR A 187 -6.49 -18.50 -3.95
N ASN A 188 -5.58 -18.03 -3.09
CA ASN A 188 -5.73 -18.19 -1.64
C ASN A 188 -6.84 -17.31 -1.08
N LEU A 189 -6.99 -16.08 -1.59
CA LEU A 189 -8.11 -15.20 -1.21
C LEU A 189 -9.46 -15.80 -1.60
N VAL A 190 -9.62 -16.24 -2.85
CA VAL A 190 -10.87 -16.89 -3.30
C VAL A 190 -11.20 -18.11 -2.46
N ARG A 191 -10.21 -18.96 -2.15
CA ARG A 191 -10.40 -20.12 -1.28
C ARG A 191 -10.83 -19.72 0.13
N HIS A 192 -10.22 -18.69 0.70
CA HIS A 192 -10.62 -18.16 2.00
C HIS A 192 -12.09 -17.71 1.99
N LEU A 193 -12.51 -16.99 0.95
CA LEU A 193 -13.88 -16.49 0.81
C LEU A 193 -14.89 -17.63 0.51
N ASP A 194 -14.47 -18.69 -0.17
CA ASP A 194 -15.29 -19.90 -0.42
C ASP A 194 -15.65 -20.66 0.86
N GLU A 195 -14.91 -20.46 1.94
CA GLU A 195 -15.17 -21.09 3.24
C GLU A 195 -16.29 -20.38 4.02
N PHE A 196 -16.76 -19.20 3.59
CA PHE A 196 -17.79 -18.46 4.29
C PHE A 196 -19.20 -18.92 3.95
N VAL A 197 -20.04 -19.03 4.97
CA VAL A 197 -21.47 -19.32 4.87
C VAL A 197 -22.25 -18.01 4.98
N PRO A 198 -23.13 -17.69 4.02
CA PRO A 198 -23.96 -16.49 4.08
C PRO A 198 -25.11 -16.64 5.08
N ILE A 199 -25.36 -15.59 5.85
CA ILE A 199 -26.48 -15.41 6.77
C ILE A 199 -27.25 -14.17 6.30
N GLU A 200 -28.47 -14.38 5.82
CA GLU A 200 -29.33 -13.32 5.32
C GLU A 200 -30.07 -12.63 6.47
N GLY A 201 -30.10 -11.29 6.44
CA GLY A 201 -30.73 -10.50 7.50
C GLY A 201 -30.77 -9.01 7.22
N ASN A 202 -31.05 -8.26 8.27
CA ASN A 202 -31.15 -6.81 8.28
C ASN A 202 -30.08 -6.21 9.18
N TYR A 203 -29.49 -5.10 8.73
CA TYR A 203 -28.63 -4.28 9.56
C TYR A 203 -29.46 -3.16 10.20
N ILE A 204 -29.46 -3.11 11.52
CA ILE A 204 -30.34 -2.28 12.32
C ILE A 204 -29.50 -1.31 13.15
N VAL A 205 -29.90 -0.05 13.15
CA VAL A 205 -29.39 0.99 14.04
C VAL A 205 -30.49 1.33 15.03
N LYS A 206 -30.22 1.16 16.31
CA LYS A 206 -31.06 1.63 17.41
C LYS A 206 -30.67 3.06 17.73
N TYR A 207 -31.65 3.95 17.83
CA TYR A 207 -31.44 5.35 18.18
C TYR A 207 -32.50 5.81 19.18
N LYS A 208 -32.19 6.83 19.99
CA LYS A 208 -33.16 7.51 20.85
C LYS A 208 -33.88 8.59 20.03
N ASN A 209 -35.20 8.56 20.00
CA ASN A 209 -36.00 9.61 19.36
C ASN A 209 -36.07 10.88 20.24
N ALA A 210 -36.85 11.89 19.83
CA ALA A 210 -36.97 13.15 20.56
C ALA A 210 -37.58 13.01 21.97
N GLU A 211 -38.22 11.87 22.24
CA GLU A 211 -38.85 11.50 23.51
C GLU A 211 -38.02 10.50 24.33
N ASP A 212 -36.73 10.32 24.00
CA ASP A 212 -35.82 9.34 24.62
C ASP A 212 -36.25 7.87 24.47
N ALA A 213 -37.21 7.55 23.60
CA ALA A 213 -37.59 6.18 23.31
C ALA A 213 -36.64 5.55 22.27
N VAL A 214 -36.24 4.30 22.51
CA VAL A 214 -35.37 3.55 21.58
C VAL A 214 -36.20 3.04 20.40
N GLU A 215 -35.87 3.53 19.20
CA GLU A 215 -36.46 3.10 17.93
C GLU A 215 -35.43 2.32 17.08
N GLU A 216 -35.92 1.47 16.18
CA GLU A 216 -35.09 0.70 15.24
C GLU A 216 -35.18 1.28 13.83
N PHE A 217 -34.03 1.65 13.26
CA PHE A 217 -33.87 2.01 11.86
C PHE A 217 -33.22 0.85 11.10
N VAL A 218 -33.93 0.28 10.12
CA VAL A 218 -33.37 -0.72 9.22
C VAL A 218 -32.64 -0.03 8.07
N VAL A 219 -31.36 -0.33 7.89
CA VAL A 219 -30.55 0.31 6.84
C VAL A 219 -30.91 -0.23 5.46
N GLU A 220 -31.70 0.54 4.72
CA GLU A 220 -32.46 0.15 3.52
C GLU A 220 -31.66 -0.42 2.33
N LYS A 221 -30.36 -0.14 2.17
CA LYS A 221 -29.63 -0.44 0.91
C LYS A 221 -28.40 -1.33 1.09
N PRO A 222 -28.46 -2.63 0.75
CA PRO A 222 -29.61 -3.35 0.19
C PRO A 222 -30.66 -3.69 1.25
N ASN A 223 -31.92 -3.90 0.81
CA ASN A 223 -33.06 -4.24 1.68
C ASN A 223 -32.82 -5.51 2.51
N LYS A 224 -31.95 -6.40 2.00
CA LYS A 224 -31.48 -7.61 2.66
C LYS A 224 -29.97 -7.64 2.54
N ARG A 225 -29.29 -7.69 3.68
CA ARG A 225 -27.83 -7.74 3.78
C ARG A 225 -27.36 -9.13 4.15
N MET A 226 -26.11 -9.39 3.78
CA MET A 226 -25.44 -10.63 4.12
C MET A 226 -24.42 -10.39 5.23
N LEU A 227 -24.49 -11.24 6.25
CA LEU A 227 -23.42 -11.48 7.20
C LEU A 227 -22.78 -12.82 6.81
N PHE A 228 -21.50 -12.82 6.49
CA PHE A 228 -20.77 -14.02 6.10
C PHE A 228 -20.03 -14.56 7.32
N HIS A 229 -20.23 -15.83 7.67
CA HIS A 229 -19.52 -16.50 8.78
C HIS A 229 -18.57 -17.56 8.24
N LYS A 230 -17.31 -17.56 8.68
CA LYS A 230 -16.38 -18.67 8.41
C LYS A 230 -16.55 -19.77 9.47
N PRO A 231 -17.11 -20.95 9.15
CA PRO A 231 -17.37 -22.01 10.11
C PRO A 231 -16.09 -22.47 10.83
N GLY A 232 -16.21 -22.81 12.11
CA GLY A 232 -15.06 -23.21 12.94
C GLY A 232 -14.11 -22.06 13.30
N SER A 233 -14.49 -20.81 13.02
CA SER A 233 -13.73 -19.62 13.41
C SER A 233 -14.64 -18.54 14.01
N THR A 234 -14.02 -17.53 14.60
CA THR A 234 -14.66 -16.31 15.11
C THR A 234 -14.86 -15.23 14.04
N LEU A 235 -14.47 -15.49 12.79
CA LEU A 235 -14.42 -14.45 11.74
C LEU A 235 -15.76 -14.29 11.02
N TYR A 236 -16.20 -13.05 10.92
CA TYR A 236 -17.38 -12.64 10.19
C TYR A 236 -17.06 -11.47 9.24
N TYR A 237 -17.75 -11.41 8.11
CA TYR A 237 -17.76 -10.25 7.22
C TYR A 237 -19.18 -9.71 7.05
N LEU A 238 -19.37 -8.44 7.36
CA LEU A 238 -20.63 -7.74 7.15
C LEU A 238 -20.61 -7.04 5.79
N GLN A 239 -21.65 -7.24 5.00
CA GLN A 239 -21.83 -6.54 3.73
C GLN A 239 -22.21 -5.06 3.94
N THR A 240 -21.31 -4.15 3.58
CA THR A 240 -21.46 -2.71 3.81
C THR A 240 -21.76 -1.91 2.55
N GLN A 241 -21.93 -2.52 1.38
CA GLN A 241 -22.24 -1.74 0.18
C GLN A 241 -23.52 -0.88 0.33
N ALA A 242 -23.58 0.23 -0.40
CA ALA A 242 -24.74 1.12 -0.49
C ALA A 242 -25.35 1.03 -1.91
N SER A 243 -25.89 -0.15 -2.25
CA SER A 243 -26.51 -0.43 -3.55
C SER A 243 -27.87 -1.11 -3.37
N GLU A 244 -28.79 -0.85 -4.30
CA GLU A 244 -30.11 -1.49 -4.38
C GLU A 244 -30.02 -2.94 -4.90
N LEU A 245 -28.98 -3.23 -5.70
CA LEU A 245 -28.84 -4.54 -6.29
C LEU A 245 -28.42 -5.55 -5.21
N PRO A 246 -29.05 -6.74 -5.18
CA PRO A 246 -28.54 -7.85 -4.39
C PRO A 246 -27.10 -8.15 -4.84
N MET A 247 -26.17 -8.19 -3.89
CA MET A 247 -24.80 -8.58 -4.17
C MET A 247 -24.39 -9.71 -3.25
N THR A 248 -23.42 -10.48 -3.70
CA THR A 248 -22.80 -11.61 -3.01
C THR A 248 -21.37 -11.26 -2.63
N ILE A 249 -20.66 -12.19 -1.97
CA ILE A 249 -19.23 -12.02 -1.69
C ILE A 249 -18.39 -11.95 -2.99
N ASP A 250 -18.89 -12.52 -4.10
CA ASP A 250 -18.23 -12.48 -5.40
C ASP A 250 -18.24 -11.08 -6.03
N ASP A 251 -19.16 -10.22 -5.60
CA ASP A 251 -19.30 -8.84 -6.04
C ASP A 251 -18.44 -7.86 -5.23
N ALA A 252 -17.78 -8.34 -4.18
CA ALA A 252 -16.92 -7.52 -3.35
C ALA A 252 -15.76 -6.97 -4.20
N CYS A 253 -15.65 -5.65 -4.24
CA CYS A 253 -14.67 -4.95 -5.07
C CYS A 253 -13.43 -4.64 -4.29
N SER A 254 -12.29 -5.04 -4.87
CA SER A 254 -11.00 -4.91 -4.23
C SER A 254 -10.04 -4.05 -5.03
N VAL A 255 -9.25 -3.24 -4.31
CA VAL A 255 -8.11 -2.50 -4.85
C VAL A 255 -6.84 -3.21 -4.39
N VAL A 256 -5.96 -3.52 -5.33
CA VAL A 256 -4.70 -4.22 -5.03
C VAL A 256 -3.54 -3.24 -5.09
N GLN A 257 -2.84 -3.12 -3.96
CA GLN A 257 -1.53 -2.48 -3.88
C GLN A 257 -0.44 -3.55 -3.81
N MET A 258 0.78 -3.18 -4.22
CA MET A 258 1.92 -4.11 -4.21
C MET A 258 3.13 -3.42 -3.61
N THR A 259 3.79 -4.11 -2.69
CA THR A 259 5.08 -3.70 -2.13
C THR A 259 6.12 -4.74 -2.47
N PHE A 260 7.32 -4.34 -2.89
CA PHE A 260 8.41 -5.28 -3.17
C PHE A 260 9.73 -4.78 -2.59
N SER A 261 10.64 -5.72 -2.32
CA SER A 261 12.02 -5.38 -1.99
C SER A 261 13.00 -5.82 -3.06
N ALA A 262 14.08 -5.07 -3.25
CA ALA A 262 15.23 -5.48 -4.06
C ALA A 262 16.52 -4.86 -3.51
N LYS A 263 17.68 -5.36 -3.94
CA LYS A 263 18.95 -4.65 -3.69
C LYS A 263 18.91 -3.30 -4.40
N ALA A 264 19.46 -2.25 -3.77
CA ALA A 264 19.47 -0.88 -4.27
C ALA A 264 19.86 -0.81 -5.75
N GLU A 265 20.97 -1.46 -6.13
CA GLU A 265 21.47 -1.58 -7.51
C GLU A 265 20.48 -2.07 -8.59
N HIS A 266 19.34 -2.65 -8.20
CA HIS A 266 18.33 -3.18 -9.12
C HIS A 266 16.99 -2.43 -9.06
N ILE A 267 16.80 -1.48 -8.14
CA ILE A 267 15.48 -0.85 -7.92
C ILE A 267 15.01 -0.11 -9.17
N VAL A 268 15.85 0.72 -9.77
CA VAL A 268 15.48 1.49 -10.97
C VAL A 268 15.16 0.55 -12.15
N GLU A 269 15.92 -0.55 -12.30
CA GLU A 269 15.67 -1.58 -13.32
C GLU A 269 14.31 -2.27 -13.14
N VAL A 270 13.94 -2.60 -11.89
CA VAL A 270 12.62 -3.16 -11.57
C VAL A 270 11.52 -2.14 -11.86
N LEU A 271 11.68 -0.88 -11.44
CA LEU A 271 10.71 0.20 -11.67
C LEU A 271 10.48 0.43 -13.17
N VAL A 272 11.54 0.56 -13.96
CA VAL A 272 11.42 0.70 -15.42
C VAL A 272 10.69 -0.50 -16.01
N SER A 273 11.04 -1.72 -15.59
CA SER A 273 10.36 -2.94 -16.06
C SER A 273 8.86 -2.97 -15.74
N LEU A 274 8.46 -2.45 -14.57
CA LEU A 274 7.07 -2.34 -14.14
C LEU A 274 6.24 -1.41 -15.02
N PHE A 275 6.79 -0.24 -15.35
CA PHE A 275 6.07 0.80 -16.10
C PHE A 275 6.26 0.68 -17.62
N ASP A 276 7.17 -0.16 -18.12
CA ASP A 276 7.38 -0.44 -19.54
C ASP A 276 6.26 -1.35 -20.09
N ASN A 277 5.03 -0.82 -20.10
CA ASN A 277 3.85 -1.47 -20.65
C ASN A 277 3.49 -0.85 -22.01
N ASN A 278 3.37 -1.70 -23.02
CA ASN A 278 2.99 -1.30 -24.39
C ASN A 278 1.49 -1.47 -24.68
N SER A 279 0.69 -1.88 -23.70
CA SER A 279 -0.76 -1.96 -23.85
C SER A 279 -1.36 -0.56 -23.97
N SER A 280 -2.30 -0.43 -24.90
CA SER A 280 -3.13 0.76 -25.09
C SER A 280 -4.61 0.45 -24.91
N ASN A 281 -4.94 -0.70 -24.31
CA ASN A 281 -6.31 -1.23 -24.31
C ASN A 281 -7.26 -0.52 -23.34
N ILE A 282 -6.71 0.13 -22.30
CA ILE A 282 -7.46 1.04 -21.41
C ILE A 282 -6.78 2.41 -21.53
N PRO A 283 -7.26 3.32 -22.40
CA PRO A 283 -6.55 4.55 -22.75
C PRO A 283 -6.14 5.41 -21.54
N ALA A 284 -7.08 5.63 -20.60
CA ALA A 284 -6.83 6.45 -19.41
C ALA A 284 -5.69 5.88 -18.53
N PHE A 285 -5.66 4.56 -18.32
CA PHE A 285 -4.58 3.91 -17.58
C PHE A 285 -3.28 3.89 -18.39
N SER A 286 -3.35 3.66 -19.70
CA SER A 286 -2.19 3.58 -20.57
C SER A 286 -1.44 4.92 -20.64
N GLU A 287 -2.17 6.03 -20.75
CA GLU A 287 -1.61 7.38 -20.70
C GLU A 287 -0.96 7.65 -19.34
N ASN A 288 -1.66 7.35 -18.24
CA ASN A 288 -1.14 7.53 -16.89
C ASN A 288 0.17 6.76 -16.66
N ILE A 289 0.24 5.49 -17.09
CA ILE A 289 1.44 4.65 -16.95
C ILE A 289 2.60 5.18 -17.80
N ARG A 290 2.33 5.67 -19.01
CA ARG A 290 3.34 6.29 -19.87
C ARG A 290 3.93 7.55 -19.24
N GLU A 291 3.09 8.42 -18.69
CA GLU A 291 3.55 9.61 -17.96
C GLU A 291 4.44 9.24 -16.77
N ARG A 292 4.10 8.15 -16.06
CA ARG A 292 4.90 7.66 -14.92
C ARG A 292 6.25 7.12 -15.37
N LEU A 293 6.28 6.36 -16.46
CA LEU A 293 7.52 5.86 -17.06
C LEU A 293 8.43 7.01 -17.52
N ASP A 294 7.85 8.02 -18.18
CA ASP A 294 8.59 9.19 -18.65
C ASP A 294 9.20 9.98 -17.50
N GLU A 295 8.47 10.11 -16.39
CA GLU A 295 8.98 10.73 -15.18
C GLU A 295 10.11 9.93 -14.51
N VAL A 296 9.95 8.61 -14.36
CA VAL A 296 11.01 7.72 -13.85
C VAL A 296 12.27 7.85 -14.71
N ARG A 297 12.14 7.71 -16.03
CA ARG A 297 13.27 7.81 -16.96
C ARG A 297 13.91 9.21 -16.97
N ARG A 298 13.12 10.26 -16.74
CA ARG A 298 13.64 11.64 -16.66
C ARG A 298 14.50 11.83 -15.41
N ILE A 299 14.06 11.36 -14.26
CA ILE A 299 14.82 11.46 -13.00
C ILE A 299 16.05 10.54 -13.06
N GLU A 300 15.94 9.35 -13.65
CA GLU A 300 17.09 8.48 -13.92
C GLU A 300 18.16 9.19 -14.77
N ARG A 301 17.76 9.83 -15.88
CA ARG A 301 18.69 10.63 -16.70
C ARG A 301 19.30 11.81 -15.94
N CYS A 302 18.53 12.47 -15.08
CA CYS A 302 19.04 13.54 -14.21
C CYS A 302 20.18 13.03 -13.34
N VAL A 303 20.00 11.90 -12.66
CA VAL A 303 21.02 11.28 -11.81
C VAL A 303 22.26 10.89 -12.61
N ASP A 304 22.06 10.27 -13.78
CA ASP A 304 23.17 9.92 -14.68
C ASP A 304 23.98 11.14 -15.10
N GLU A 305 23.30 12.24 -15.37
CA GLU A 305 23.93 13.49 -15.76
C GLU A 305 24.67 14.17 -14.60
N LEU A 306 24.11 14.15 -13.39
CA LEU A 306 24.76 14.64 -12.16
C LEU A 306 26.08 13.89 -11.91
N ILE A 307 26.04 12.55 -11.93
CA ILE A 307 27.23 11.71 -11.72
C ILE A 307 28.26 11.92 -12.83
N ARG A 308 27.82 12.03 -14.09
CA ARG A 308 28.71 12.30 -15.22
C ARG A 308 29.39 13.66 -15.07
N ASN A 309 28.63 14.70 -14.73
CA ASN A 309 29.16 16.06 -14.53
C ASN A 309 30.20 16.07 -13.40
N TYR A 310 29.88 15.44 -12.26
CA TYR A 310 30.79 15.26 -11.14
C TYR A 310 32.11 14.58 -11.53
N ASN A 311 32.02 13.43 -12.21
CA ASN A 311 33.17 12.64 -12.63
C ASN A 311 34.07 13.31 -13.68
N VAL A 312 33.51 14.25 -14.47
CA VAL A 312 34.28 15.09 -15.42
C VAL A 312 35.00 16.20 -14.68
N ALA A 313 34.33 16.86 -13.73
CA ALA A 313 34.90 17.96 -12.96
C ALA A 313 36.00 17.50 -11.98
N HIS A 314 35.94 16.25 -11.51
CA HIS A 314 36.92 15.69 -10.57
C HIS A 314 38.00 14.93 -11.32
N THR A 315 39.27 15.27 -11.09
CA THR A 315 40.43 14.55 -11.65
C THR A 315 41.11 13.61 -10.65
N GLY A 316 40.67 13.60 -9.39
CA GLY A 316 41.23 12.82 -8.27
C GLY A 316 40.68 11.39 -8.13
N SER A 317 40.98 10.77 -6.98
CA SER A 317 40.64 9.37 -6.63
C SER A 317 39.16 9.11 -6.34
N TYR A 318 38.38 10.15 -6.03
CA TYR A 318 36.97 10.02 -5.60
C TYR A 318 35.98 10.09 -6.75
N LYS A 319 36.25 9.38 -7.85
CA LYS A 319 35.26 9.25 -8.93
C LYS A 319 34.21 8.22 -8.54
N VAL A 320 32.96 8.51 -8.85
CA VAL A 320 31.86 7.53 -8.79
C VAL A 320 31.94 6.63 -10.02
N LEU A 321 33.06 5.93 -10.13
CA LEU A 321 33.42 4.95 -11.14
C LEU A 321 33.98 3.75 -10.36
N GLY A 322 33.13 2.76 -10.10
CA GLY A 322 33.51 1.60 -9.30
C GLY A 322 32.92 0.32 -9.89
N SER A 323 32.64 -0.65 -9.03
CA SER A 323 31.88 -1.83 -9.45
C SER A 323 30.50 -1.41 -9.97
N LYS A 324 29.92 -2.18 -10.89
CA LYS A 324 28.55 -1.95 -11.38
C LYS A 324 27.55 -1.87 -10.21
N HIS A 325 27.73 -2.71 -9.21
CA HIS A 325 26.93 -2.76 -7.98
C HIS A 325 26.98 -1.45 -7.19
N PHE A 326 28.19 -0.94 -6.92
CA PHE A 326 28.41 0.33 -6.23
C PHE A 326 27.77 1.50 -7.00
N THR A 327 28.11 1.65 -8.28
CA THR A 327 27.63 2.78 -9.08
C THR A 327 26.10 2.78 -9.20
N GLN A 328 25.47 1.61 -9.37
CA GLN A 328 24.01 1.52 -9.45
C GLN A 328 23.33 1.75 -8.09
N SER A 329 23.96 1.36 -6.99
CA SER A 329 23.45 1.67 -5.64
C SER A 329 23.46 3.17 -5.37
N VAL A 330 24.58 3.86 -5.67
CA VAL A 330 24.67 5.33 -5.58
C VAL A 330 23.62 6.01 -6.44
N LYS A 331 23.46 5.59 -7.70
CA LYS A 331 22.40 6.08 -8.60
C LYS A 331 21.01 5.91 -8.01
N THR A 332 20.74 4.76 -7.41
CA THR A 332 19.43 4.45 -6.83
C THR A 332 19.11 5.32 -5.62
N TYR A 333 20.04 5.51 -4.69
CA TYR A 333 19.78 6.38 -3.54
C TYR A 333 19.46 7.81 -3.98
N LEU A 334 20.26 8.36 -4.91
CA LEU A 334 20.00 9.67 -5.49
C LEU A 334 18.66 9.71 -6.23
N PHE A 335 18.35 8.69 -7.03
CA PHE A 335 17.09 8.57 -7.75
C PHE A 335 15.90 8.64 -6.79
N LEU A 336 15.90 7.87 -5.70
CA LEU A 336 14.80 7.82 -4.75
C LEU A 336 14.61 9.14 -4.00
N ILE A 337 15.71 9.76 -3.54
CA ILE A 337 15.68 11.08 -2.89
C ILE A 337 15.11 12.13 -3.86
N LEU A 338 15.68 12.23 -5.06
CA LEU A 338 15.28 13.20 -6.07
C LEU A 338 13.85 12.96 -6.58
N TYR A 339 13.42 11.70 -6.65
CA TYR A 339 12.05 11.36 -6.99
C TYR A 339 11.06 11.88 -5.95
N LYS A 340 11.30 11.63 -4.66
CA LYS A 340 10.43 12.15 -3.58
C LYS A 340 10.38 13.68 -3.61
N LEU A 341 11.51 14.34 -3.84
CA LEU A 341 11.58 15.80 -4.00
C LEU A 341 10.83 16.31 -5.24
N ALA A 342 10.94 15.64 -6.38
CA ALA A 342 10.19 15.98 -7.59
C ALA A 342 8.68 15.90 -7.34
N GLN A 343 8.22 14.86 -6.64
CA GLN A 343 6.82 14.75 -6.22
C GLN A 343 6.45 15.90 -5.27
N TYR A 344 7.27 16.20 -4.26
CA TYR A 344 6.99 17.28 -3.32
C TYR A 344 6.84 18.66 -4.01
N ILE A 345 7.72 18.96 -4.96
CA ILE A 345 7.65 20.18 -5.77
C ILE A 345 6.34 20.22 -6.58
N LYS A 346 5.89 19.08 -7.14
CA LYS A 346 4.58 18.98 -7.80
C LYS A 346 3.41 19.16 -6.82
N PHE A 347 3.50 18.57 -5.63
CA PHE A 347 2.48 18.68 -4.58
C PHE A 347 2.23 20.13 -4.19
N LYS A 348 3.30 20.91 -4.01
CA LYS A 348 3.24 22.34 -3.69
C LYS A 348 2.91 23.21 -4.91
N GLY A 349 3.44 22.84 -6.08
CA GLY A 349 3.41 23.66 -7.29
C GLY A 349 2.13 23.54 -8.13
N VAL A 350 1.34 22.47 -7.94
CA VAL A 350 0.07 22.23 -8.64
C VAL A 350 -1.07 22.36 -7.63
N LYS A 351 -2.22 22.92 -8.03
CA LYS A 351 -3.48 22.73 -7.28
C LYS A 351 -3.91 21.28 -7.47
N SER A 352 -3.16 20.34 -6.89
CA SER A 352 -3.27 18.90 -7.18
C SER A 352 -4.57 18.29 -6.65
N GLY A 353 -5.36 19.02 -5.88
CA GLY A 353 -6.56 18.51 -5.19
C GLY A 353 -6.23 17.46 -4.11
N ALA A 354 -4.98 16.99 -4.05
CA ALA A 354 -4.51 15.99 -3.11
C ALA A 354 -4.40 16.61 -1.71
N LYS A 355 -5.08 15.99 -0.74
CA LYS A 355 -5.03 16.41 0.67
C LYS A 355 -3.69 16.06 1.33
N TYR A 356 -3.09 14.93 0.97
CA TYR A 356 -1.88 14.39 1.58
C TYR A 356 -0.80 14.13 0.52
N PHE A 357 0.46 14.31 0.89
CA PHE A 357 1.61 14.09 0.00
C PHE A 357 1.66 12.63 -0.53
N LYS A 358 1.36 11.65 0.33
CA LYS A 358 1.28 10.23 -0.07
C LYS A 358 0.36 9.98 -1.27
N ASN A 359 -0.67 10.81 -1.48
CA ASN A 359 -1.63 10.63 -2.57
C ASN A 359 -1.06 10.93 -3.96
N ILE A 360 0.08 11.61 -4.06
CA ILE A 360 0.75 11.86 -5.34
C ILE A 360 1.93 10.91 -5.60
N LEU A 361 2.38 10.16 -4.58
CA LEU A 361 3.48 9.20 -4.68
C LEU A 361 3.00 7.90 -5.32
N TYR A 362 3.07 7.76 -6.65
CA TYR A 362 2.67 6.50 -7.31
C TYR A 362 3.68 5.34 -7.12
N ILE A 363 4.89 5.70 -6.73
CA ILE A 363 5.94 4.85 -6.16
C ILE A 363 6.30 5.52 -4.84
N ASN A 364 6.37 4.76 -3.76
CA ASN A 364 6.79 5.24 -2.46
C ASN A 364 7.94 4.38 -1.94
N SER A 365 9.08 5.02 -1.67
CA SER A 365 10.16 4.36 -0.92
C SER A 365 9.74 4.34 0.54
N ARG A 366 9.66 3.15 1.14
CA ARG A 366 9.35 2.99 2.58
C ARG A 366 10.56 3.33 3.46
N HIS A 367 11.45 4.19 2.97
CA HIS A 367 12.60 4.75 3.66
C HIS A 367 12.53 6.26 3.56
N SER A 368 12.87 6.96 4.64
CA SER A 368 13.01 8.41 4.63
C SER A 368 14.16 8.85 3.71
N ASN A 369 14.15 10.10 3.25
CA ASN A 369 15.29 10.57 2.44
C ASN A 369 16.57 10.61 3.29
N TYR A 370 16.46 10.83 4.61
CA TYR A 370 17.57 10.72 5.54
C TYR A 370 18.19 9.30 5.57
N VAL A 371 17.37 8.25 5.68
CA VAL A 371 17.84 6.86 5.64
C VAL A 371 18.53 6.54 4.31
N LEU A 372 17.95 6.98 3.19
CA LEU A 372 18.56 6.81 1.86
C LEU A 372 19.87 7.58 1.71
N TYR A 373 19.94 8.77 2.29
CA TYR A 373 21.13 9.61 2.31
C TYR A 373 22.26 8.99 3.13
N ASN A 374 21.96 8.40 4.29
CA ASN A 374 22.94 7.64 5.07
C ASN A 374 23.40 6.38 4.33
N GLY A 375 22.50 5.69 3.63
CA GLY A 375 22.86 4.60 2.72
C GLY A 375 23.84 5.04 1.63
N LEU A 376 23.61 6.22 1.03
CA LEU A 376 24.53 6.84 0.07
C LEU A 376 25.88 7.18 0.70
N LYS A 377 25.92 7.84 1.87
CA LYS A 377 27.16 8.14 2.60
C LYS A 377 27.97 6.86 2.81
N ARG A 378 27.31 5.83 3.33
CA ARG A 378 27.95 4.54 3.61
C ARG A 378 28.54 3.85 2.38
N GLN A 379 27.86 3.92 1.23
CA GLN A 379 28.41 3.37 -0.01
C GLN A 379 29.67 4.11 -0.47
N LEU A 380 29.69 5.44 -0.36
CA LEU A 380 30.85 6.26 -0.72
C LEU A 380 32.03 6.02 0.24
N GLU A 381 31.77 5.96 1.55
CA GLU A 381 32.77 5.63 2.56
C GLU A 381 33.46 4.31 2.24
N ILE A 382 32.69 3.22 2.08
CA ILE A 382 33.25 1.88 1.84
C ILE A 382 34.07 1.86 0.55
N GLN A 383 33.54 2.46 -0.52
CA GLN A 383 34.20 2.43 -1.83
C GLN A 383 35.53 3.20 -1.83
N PHE A 384 35.64 4.27 -1.06
CA PHE A 384 36.81 5.15 -1.03
C PHE A 384 37.73 4.94 0.19
N GLY A 385 37.54 3.84 0.94
CA GLY A 385 38.46 3.42 2.00
C GLY A 385 38.18 4.05 3.36
N MET A 386 36.90 4.14 3.74
CA MET A 386 36.41 4.72 5.00
C MET A 386 36.85 6.18 5.20
N LEU A 387 36.41 7.03 4.27
CA LEU A 387 36.63 8.48 4.34
C LEU A 387 36.00 9.11 5.57
N ASP A 388 36.57 10.23 6.01
CA ASP A 388 35.95 11.12 6.98
C ASP A 388 34.60 11.62 6.47
N GLU A 389 33.63 11.73 7.37
CA GLU A 389 32.25 12.08 7.05
C GLU A 389 32.14 13.42 6.31
N GLU A 390 32.91 14.43 6.71
CA GLU A 390 32.92 15.75 6.05
C GLU A 390 33.32 15.67 4.56
N ILE A 391 34.25 14.77 4.21
CA ILE A 391 34.69 14.55 2.83
C ILE A 391 33.54 13.92 2.04
N VAL A 392 32.87 12.92 2.62
CA VAL A 392 31.73 12.24 1.99
C VAL A 392 30.59 13.21 1.75
N ILE A 393 30.27 14.07 2.72
CA ILE A 393 29.27 15.12 2.59
C ILE A 393 29.65 16.07 1.45
N SER A 394 30.91 16.49 1.37
CA SER A 394 31.39 17.35 0.28
C SER A 394 31.24 16.68 -1.09
N ILE A 395 31.56 15.39 -1.21
CA ILE A 395 31.38 14.60 -2.44
C ILE A 395 29.91 14.61 -2.86
N ILE A 396 28.99 14.34 -1.93
CA ILE A 396 27.55 14.32 -2.22
C ILE A 396 27.08 15.71 -2.66
N LYS A 397 27.48 16.76 -1.94
CA LYS A 397 27.14 18.14 -2.30
C LYS A 397 27.68 18.48 -3.70
N ASP A 398 28.91 18.10 -4.00
CA ASP A 398 29.51 18.41 -5.28
C ASP A 398 28.85 17.70 -6.45
N MET A 399 28.34 16.48 -6.19
CA MET A 399 27.62 15.67 -7.15
C MET A 399 26.17 16.16 -7.38
N VAL A 400 25.45 16.54 -6.33
CA VAL A 400 24.00 16.82 -6.41
C VAL A 400 23.70 18.23 -6.88
N PHE A 401 24.44 19.24 -6.40
CA PHE A 401 24.07 20.64 -6.57
C PHE A 401 24.49 21.24 -7.92
N VAL A 402 23.87 20.78 -8.99
CA VAL A 402 24.05 21.32 -10.34
C VAL A 402 22.72 21.89 -10.85
N PRO A 403 22.50 23.22 -10.76
CA PRO A 403 21.19 23.84 -10.97
C PRO A 403 20.51 23.48 -12.30
N ASP A 404 21.22 23.54 -13.42
CA ASP A 404 20.63 23.32 -14.75
C ASP A 404 20.15 21.87 -14.93
N ILE A 405 20.93 20.91 -14.41
CA ILE A 405 20.57 19.49 -14.43
C ILE A 405 19.33 19.25 -13.56
N LEU A 406 19.32 19.78 -12.33
CA LEU A 406 18.19 19.63 -11.40
C LEU A 406 16.91 20.31 -11.91
N MET A 407 17.01 21.51 -12.48
CA MET A 407 15.86 22.23 -13.03
C MET A 407 15.18 21.43 -14.15
N SER A 408 15.96 20.85 -15.08
CA SER A 408 15.40 19.99 -16.13
C SER A 408 14.90 18.63 -15.60
N GLY A 409 15.58 18.10 -14.58
CA GLY A 409 15.44 16.74 -14.08
C GLY A 409 14.37 16.51 -13.00
N ILE A 410 14.05 17.52 -12.17
CA ILE A 410 13.06 17.39 -11.08
C ILE A 410 11.98 18.47 -11.05
N VAL A 411 12.12 19.58 -11.79
CA VAL A 411 11.12 20.67 -11.85
C VAL A 411 10.37 20.64 -13.17
N THR A 412 9.25 19.91 -13.24
CA THR A 412 8.42 19.79 -14.46
C THR A 412 6.94 19.85 -14.16
N GLY A 413 6.19 20.54 -15.03
CA GLY A 413 4.73 20.59 -14.95
C GLY A 413 4.22 21.36 -13.72
N VAL A 414 5.03 22.29 -13.19
CA VAL A 414 4.68 23.11 -12.03
C VAL A 414 4.51 24.58 -12.43
N LYS A 415 3.75 25.33 -11.63
CA LYS A 415 3.54 26.76 -11.87
C LYS A 415 4.86 27.54 -11.76
N PRO A 416 5.04 28.61 -12.56
CA PRO A 416 6.15 29.55 -12.35
C PRO A 416 6.19 30.02 -10.90
N GLY A 417 7.39 30.01 -10.31
CA GLY A 417 7.59 30.39 -8.91
C GLY A 417 7.33 29.29 -7.86
N ALA A 418 6.96 28.07 -8.27
CA ALA A 418 6.84 26.93 -7.35
C ALA A 418 8.18 26.55 -6.68
N VAL A 419 9.30 26.90 -7.30
CA VAL A 419 10.66 26.80 -6.76
C VAL A 419 11.28 28.18 -6.81
N ARG A 420 11.87 28.64 -5.70
CA ARG A 420 12.52 29.95 -5.61
C ARG A 420 13.71 30.01 -6.59
N THR A 421 13.90 31.16 -7.24
CA THR A 421 15.10 31.42 -8.04
C THR A 421 16.36 31.17 -7.21
N GLY A 422 17.25 30.30 -7.72
CA GLY A 422 18.48 29.92 -7.03
C GLY A 422 18.31 28.85 -5.94
N ALA A 423 17.13 28.22 -5.78
CA ALA A 423 16.91 27.17 -4.78
C ALA A 423 17.91 26.00 -4.89
N PHE A 424 18.40 25.70 -6.08
CA PHE A 424 19.36 24.61 -6.32
C PHE A 424 20.82 25.07 -6.38
N SER A 425 21.10 26.36 -6.14
CA SER A 425 22.46 26.89 -6.13
C SER A 425 23.25 26.37 -4.93
N LYS A 426 24.51 25.95 -5.15
CA LYS A 426 25.46 25.62 -4.08
C LYS A 426 25.67 26.76 -3.09
N THR A 427 25.53 28.02 -3.54
CA THR A 427 25.75 29.21 -2.70
C THR A 427 24.53 29.64 -1.89
N ASN A 428 23.37 29.05 -2.15
CA ASN A 428 22.14 29.40 -1.44
C ASN A 428 22.02 28.60 -0.14
N VAL A 429 22.86 28.92 0.83
CA VAL A 429 22.84 28.30 2.16
C VAL A 429 21.92 29.11 3.06
N LEU A 430 20.98 28.44 3.72
CA LEU A 430 20.11 29.06 4.72
C LEU A 430 20.63 28.71 6.11
N ASP A 431 20.66 29.70 7.00
CA ASP A 431 20.96 29.46 8.41
C ASP A 431 19.84 28.67 9.09
N LYS A 432 20.17 27.92 10.13
CA LYS A 432 19.24 27.10 10.92
C LYS A 432 18.08 27.91 11.51
N SER A 433 18.31 29.19 11.84
CA SER A 433 17.28 30.12 12.33
C SER A 433 16.29 30.58 11.24
N ASN A 434 16.58 30.33 9.96
CA ASN A 434 15.69 30.70 8.87
C ASN A 434 14.43 29.82 8.87
N LYS A 435 13.25 30.44 8.78
CA LYS A 435 11.97 29.71 8.73
C LYS A 435 11.84 28.70 7.57
N HIS A 436 12.63 28.86 6.51
CA HIS A 436 12.70 27.98 5.34
C HIS A 436 13.92 27.04 5.35
N TYR A 437 14.68 26.97 6.45
CA TYR A 437 15.74 26.00 6.60
C TYR A 437 15.18 24.58 6.45
N GLY A 438 15.81 23.80 5.56
CA GLY A 438 15.36 22.48 5.18
C GLY A 438 14.28 22.43 4.09
N ASP A 439 13.67 23.55 3.64
CA ASP A 439 12.68 23.47 2.56
C ASP A 439 13.36 23.40 1.18
N PRO A 440 13.25 22.28 0.43
CA PRO A 440 13.94 22.10 -0.84
C PRO A 440 13.42 23.03 -1.95
N THR A 441 12.26 23.67 -1.79
CA THR A 441 11.76 24.69 -2.74
C THR A 441 12.42 26.05 -2.54
N TYR A 442 13.06 26.28 -1.39
CA TYR A 442 13.77 27.52 -1.06
C TYR A 442 15.28 27.35 -1.12
N SER A 443 15.79 26.22 -0.63
CA SER A 443 17.20 25.82 -0.75
C SER A 443 17.33 24.30 -0.63
N LEU A 444 17.74 23.64 -1.70
CA LEU A 444 18.08 22.22 -1.66
C LEU A 444 19.35 22.00 -0.83
N MET A 445 20.26 22.98 -0.78
CA MET A 445 21.47 22.89 0.04
C MET A 445 21.10 22.80 1.52
N SER A 446 20.17 23.65 1.98
CA SER A 446 19.69 23.60 3.35
C SER A 446 18.89 22.34 3.66
N TYR A 447 18.23 21.73 2.67
CA TYR A 447 17.58 20.41 2.82
C TYR A 447 18.61 19.32 3.14
N PHE A 448 19.72 19.26 2.42
CA PHE A 448 20.79 18.31 2.74
C PHE A 448 21.53 18.68 4.04
N ASP A 449 21.71 19.97 4.34
CA ASP A 449 22.24 20.40 5.64
C ASP A 449 21.34 20.00 6.81
N PHE A 450 20.02 19.93 6.61
CA PHE A 450 19.07 19.49 7.63
C PHE A 450 19.30 18.03 8.04
N PHE A 451 19.74 17.15 7.13
CA PHE A 451 20.11 15.78 7.47
C PHE A 451 21.27 15.70 8.46
N GLU A 452 22.19 16.67 8.43
CA GLU A 452 23.37 16.70 9.31
C GLU A 452 23.15 17.57 10.55
N ARG A 453 22.37 18.63 10.40
CA ARG A 453 22.14 19.67 11.42
C ARG A 453 20.66 20.04 11.44
N PRO A 454 19.78 19.14 11.89
CA PRO A 454 18.34 19.38 11.97
C PRO A 454 18.02 20.46 13.01
N VAL A 455 16.85 21.10 12.88
CA VAL A 455 16.36 22.08 13.86
C VAL A 455 16.23 21.42 15.24
N ASP A 456 16.77 22.07 16.28
CA ASP A 456 16.85 21.63 17.67
C ASP A 456 15.96 22.50 18.57
N ASN A 457 14.68 22.59 18.23
CA ASN A 457 13.68 23.27 19.06
C ASN A 457 12.81 22.25 19.80
N GLU A 458 11.97 22.75 20.71
CA GLU A 458 11.04 21.95 21.54
C GLU A 458 10.19 20.97 20.72
N THR A 459 9.89 21.30 19.45
CA THR A 459 9.10 20.43 18.57
C THR A 459 9.87 19.26 17.96
N ASN A 460 11.20 19.30 17.94
CA ASN A 460 12.06 18.29 17.32
C ASN A 460 13.09 17.66 18.25
N VAL A 461 13.02 17.94 19.55
CA VAL A 461 13.84 17.29 20.58
C VAL A 461 12.97 16.42 21.48
N VAL A 462 13.51 15.31 21.94
CA VAL A 462 12.91 14.47 22.98
C VAL A 462 13.13 15.16 24.32
N GLU A 463 12.03 15.36 25.06
CA GLU A 463 12.07 15.99 26.38
C GLU A 463 12.92 15.16 27.34
N GLY A 464 13.81 15.83 28.09
CA GLY A 464 14.71 15.17 29.04
C GLY A 464 16.02 14.62 28.45
N THR A 465 16.06 14.19 27.19
CA THR A 465 17.30 13.68 26.57
C THR A 465 17.97 14.69 25.63
N GLY A 466 17.20 15.61 25.04
CA GLY A 466 17.70 16.53 24.01
C GLY A 466 18.01 15.85 22.67
N GLU A 467 17.65 14.57 22.52
CA GLU A 467 17.85 13.81 21.29
C GLU A 467 16.93 14.32 20.18
N ILE A 468 17.45 14.43 18.96
CA ILE A 468 16.64 14.86 17.81
C ILE A 468 15.68 13.75 17.39
N LYS A 469 14.41 14.12 17.23
CA LYS A 469 13.34 13.23 16.75
C LYS A 469 13.45 12.96 15.24
N GLU A 470 13.48 14.03 14.44
CA GLU A 470 13.40 13.94 12.98
C GLU A 470 14.60 14.58 12.30
N TYR A 471 15.26 13.81 11.43
CA TYR A 471 16.42 14.26 10.63
C TYR A 471 16.05 14.55 9.17
N ASP A 472 14.86 14.18 8.69
CA ASP A 472 14.35 14.57 7.37
C ASP A 472 13.33 15.69 7.52
N TRP A 473 13.55 16.82 6.83
CA TRP A 473 12.67 17.97 6.93
C TRP A 473 11.22 17.67 6.51
N LEU A 474 11.00 16.74 5.57
CA LEU A 474 9.65 16.33 5.17
C LEU A 474 8.89 15.67 6.34
N GLU A 475 9.60 15.02 7.25
CA GLU A 475 9.05 14.36 8.44
C GLU A 475 8.83 15.39 9.54
N TYR A 476 9.85 16.21 9.79
CA TYR A 476 9.77 17.33 10.72
C TYR A 476 8.57 18.25 10.44
N LYS A 477 8.26 18.48 9.16
CA LYS A 477 7.10 19.29 8.75
C LYS A 477 5.78 18.53 8.65
N LYS A 478 5.74 17.25 9.03
CA LYS A 478 4.56 16.37 8.94
C LYS A 478 3.99 16.34 7.51
N ILE A 479 4.87 16.31 6.52
CA ILE A 479 4.52 16.22 5.10
C ILE A 479 4.54 14.75 4.67
N ASP A 480 5.54 13.99 5.11
CA ASP A 480 5.69 12.54 4.87
C ASP A 480 5.57 11.75 6.19
N ASP A 481 4.50 11.98 6.95
CA ASP A 481 4.21 11.33 8.24
C ASP A 481 3.23 10.14 8.10
N TYR A 482 2.38 10.14 7.08
CA TYR A 482 1.37 9.09 6.85
C TYR A 482 1.89 7.81 6.15
N SER A 483 3.20 7.64 6.04
CA SER A 483 3.84 6.48 5.42
C SER A 483 4.62 5.71 6.48
N ASN A 484 4.38 4.39 6.62
CA ASN A 484 5.23 3.56 7.49
C ASN A 484 6.65 3.48 6.89
N LYS A 485 7.65 3.74 7.72
CA LYS A 485 9.05 3.80 7.30
C LYS A 485 9.84 2.66 7.93
N MET A 486 10.87 2.24 7.22
CA MET A 486 11.73 1.14 7.61
C MET A 486 13.18 1.56 7.48
N ASP A 487 14.02 0.97 8.31
CA ASP A 487 15.45 1.08 8.19
C ASP A 487 15.97 0.40 6.93
N LEU A 488 17.15 0.82 6.50
CA LEU A 488 17.85 0.25 5.36
C LEU A 488 18.81 -0.85 5.86
N ASN A 489 18.48 -2.11 5.55
CA ASN A 489 19.31 -3.26 5.93
C ASN A 489 19.93 -3.90 4.68
N ASP A 490 21.26 -4.11 4.69
CA ASP A 490 22.01 -4.74 3.60
C ASP A 490 21.74 -4.15 2.20
N ASN A 491 21.56 -2.83 2.09
CA ASN A 491 21.15 -2.16 0.84
C ASN A 491 19.86 -2.74 0.22
N VAL A 492 18.99 -3.36 1.01
CA VAL A 492 17.67 -3.82 0.56
C VAL A 492 16.70 -2.66 0.71
N VAL A 493 16.16 -2.23 -0.41
CA VAL A 493 15.20 -1.12 -0.48
C VAL A 493 13.80 -1.70 -0.67
N LEU A 494 12.85 -1.21 0.12
CA LEU A 494 11.43 -1.55 0.06
C LEU A 494 10.66 -0.45 -0.68
N ILE A 495 9.91 -0.85 -1.71
CA ILE A 495 9.16 0.03 -2.59
C ILE A 495 7.68 -0.39 -2.59
N GLU A 496 6.82 0.54 -2.22
CA GLU A 496 5.37 0.45 -2.37
C GLU A 496 4.96 1.03 -3.73
N VAL A 497 4.20 0.28 -4.50
CA VAL A 497 3.72 0.62 -5.85
C VAL A 497 2.22 0.93 -5.77
N ARG A 498 1.87 2.16 -5.41
CA ARG A 498 0.48 2.61 -5.23
C ARG A 498 -0.34 2.61 -6.53
N ASN A 499 0.33 2.69 -7.68
CA ASN A 499 -0.30 2.57 -8.99
C ASN A 499 -0.48 1.10 -9.46
N PHE A 500 -0.18 0.10 -8.63
CA PHE A 500 -0.18 -1.30 -9.04
C PHE A 500 -1.52 -1.76 -9.63
N GLN A 501 -2.65 -1.38 -9.04
CA GLN A 501 -3.97 -1.73 -9.57
C GLN A 501 -4.17 -1.32 -11.04
N LYS A 502 -3.65 -0.16 -11.47
CA LYS A 502 -3.75 0.27 -12.88
C LYS A 502 -2.89 -0.58 -13.81
N LEU A 503 -1.66 -0.91 -13.38
CA LEU A 503 -0.78 -1.83 -14.10
C LEU A 503 -1.43 -3.22 -14.22
N LEU A 504 -2.05 -3.68 -13.13
CA LEU A 504 -2.75 -4.95 -13.06
C LEU A 504 -3.96 -4.95 -13.99
N SER A 505 -4.83 -3.93 -13.95
CA SER A 505 -6.00 -3.84 -14.82
C SER A 505 -5.63 -3.85 -16.30
N LEU A 506 -4.57 -3.13 -16.71
CA LEU A 506 -4.05 -3.20 -18.08
C LEU A 506 -3.63 -4.63 -18.46
N HIS A 507 -2.84 -5.29 -17.60
CA HIS A 507 -2.37 -6.64 -17.85
C HIS A 507 -3.52 -7.66 -17.90
N VAL A 508 -4.47 -7.56 -16.99
CA VAL A 508 -5.65 -8.43 -16.92
C VAL A 508 -6.52 -8.24 -18.16
N TYR A 509 -6.79 -7.01 -18.57
CA TYR A 509 -7.63 -6.71 -19.73
C TYR A 509 -7.00 -7.22 -21.04
N ASP A 510 -5.66 -7.23 -21.15
CA ASP A 510 -4.95 -7.83 -22.28
C ASP A 510 -5.15 -9.35 -22.37
N MET A 511 -5.26 -10.03 -21.22
CA MET A 511 -5.42 -11.48 -21.16
C MET A 511 -6.88 -11.95 -21.07
N ALA A 512 -7.80 -11.03 -20.82
CA ALA A 512 -9.23 -11.25 -20.62
C ALA A 512 -9.94 -11.83 -21.85
N ASP A 513 -10.92 -12.69 -21.60
CA ASP A 513 -11.91 -13.12 -22.59
C ASP A 513 -13.08 -12.11 -22.64
N PRO A 514 -14.04 -12.25 -23.58
CA PRO A 514 -15.15 -11.29 -23.69
C PRO A 514 -15.97 -11.14 -22.41
N THR A 515 -16.13 -12.21 -21.62
CA THR A 515 -16.85 -12.17 -20.35
C THR A 515 -16.13 -11.29 -19.34
N LEU A 516 -14.84 -11.54 -19.09
CA LEU A 516 -14.09 -10.73 -18.13
C LEU A 516 -14.00 -9.25 -18.56
N LYS A 517 -13.91 -8.97 -19.86
CA LYS A 517 -13.94 -7.59 -20.36
C LYS A 517 -15.27 -6.91 -20.07
N SER A 518 -16.38 -7.58 -20.34
CA SER A 518 -17.72 -7.08 -20.02
C SER A 518 -17.86 -6.77 -18.53
N ASP A 519 -17.37 -7.66 -17.68
CA ASP A 519 -17.43 -7.48 -16.23
C ASP A 519 -16.55 -6.31 -15.76
N MET A 520 -15.38 -6.08 -16.38
CA MET A 520 -14.54 -4.92 -16.08
C MET A 520 -15.13 -3.59 -16.59
N GLU A 521 -15.97 -3.63 -17.61
CA GLU A 521 -16.60 -2.43 -18.21
C GLU A 521 -17.94 -2.07 -17.57
N SER A 522 -18.64 -3.05 -17.00
CA SER A 522 -20.04 -2.89 -16.57
C SER A 522 -20.46 -3.72 -15.36
N GLY A 523 -19.53 -4.40 -14.70
CA GLY A 523 -19.81 -5.29 -13.58
C GLY A 523 -20.03 -4.56 -12.25
N SER A 524 -20.01 -5.34 -11.16
CA SER A 524 -20.39 -4.88 -9.81
C SER A 524 -19.55 -3.69 -9.34
N CYS A 525 -18.26 -3.64 -9.69
CA CYS A 525 -17.41 -2.52 -9.33
C CYS A 525 -17.78 -1.23 -10.05
N ASN A 526 -18.13 -1.30 -11.33
CA ASN A 526 -18.63 -0.15 -12.09
C ASN A 526 -19.93 0.39 -11.50
N VAL A 527 -20.84 -0.49 -11.11
CA VAL A 527 -22.10 -0.13 -10.45
C VAL A 527 -21.83 0.58 -9.12
N LEU A 528 -20.96 0.01 -8.28
CA LEU A 528 -20.64 0.54 -6.96
C LEU A 528 -19.94 1.90 -7.03
N THR A 529 -19.05 2.10 -8.00
CA THR A 529 -18.35 3.37 -8.22
C THR A 529 -19.16 4.36 -9.06
N LYS A 530 -20.31 3.94 -9.62
CA LYS A 530 -21.11 4.72 -10.59
C LYS A 530 -20.28 5.18 -11.80
N HIS A 531 -19.32 4.35 -12.23
CA HIS A 531 -18.41 4.64 -13.32
C HIS A 531 -18.37 3.44 -14.28
N MET A 532 -18.95 3.61 -15.47
CA MET A 532 -18.99 2.57 -16.49
C MET A 532 -17.76 2.68 -17.38
N GLY A 533 -16.94 1.63 -17.44
CA GLY A 533 -15.69 1.61 -18.18
C GLY A 533 -14.63 0.71 -17.55
N ALA A 534 -13.71 0.21 -18.37
CA ALA A 534 -12.60 -0.65 -17.93
C ALA A 534 -11.55 0.09 -17.06
N ASP A 535 -11.67 1.41 -16.94
CA ASP A 535 -10.83 2.29 -16.13
C ASP A 535 -11.33 2.46 -14.68
N VAL A 536 -12.19 1.56 -14.20
CA VAL A 536 -12.44 1.39 -12.76
C VAL A 536 -11.18 0.84 -12.08
N GLY A 537 -10.75 1.52 -11.02
CA GLY A 537 -9.56 1.19 -10.25
C GLY A 537 -9.75 0.05 -9.24
N SER A 538 -10.55 -0.97 -9.56
CA SER A 538 -10.80 -2.13 -8.70
C SER A 538 -11.23 -3.35 -9.52
N LEU A 539 -11.16 -4.54 -8.93
CA LEU A 539 -11.62 -5.80 -9.51
C LEU A 539 -12.50 -6.53 -8.49
N SER A 540 -13.55 -7.22 -8.95
CA SER A 540 -14.38 -8.03 -8.06
C SER A 540 -13.75 -9.39 -7.77
N ILE A 541 -14.20 -10.05 -6.70
CA ILE A 541 -13.83 -11.45 -6.43
C ILE A 541 -14.23 -12.38 -7.59
N ALA A 542 -15.36 -12.13 -8.25
CA ALA A 542 -15.74 -12.82 -9.50
C ALA A 542 -14.69 -12.63 -10.61
N ASN A 543 -14.15 -11.41 -10.77
CA ASN A 543 -13.05 -11.17 -11.71
C ASN A 543 -11.81 -11.98 -11.32
N PHE A 544 -11.46 -12.07 -10.03
CA PHE A 544 -10.34 -12.91 -9.56
C PHE A 544 -10.54 -14.38 -9.93
N ARG A 545 -11.73 -14.95 -9.71
CA ARG A 545 -12.05 -16.32 -10.15
C ARG A 545 -11.80 -16.52 -11.64
N LYS A 546 -12.26 -15.56 -12.45
CA LYS A 546 -12.11 -15.62 -13.91
C LYS A 546 -10.65 -15.50 -14.35
N ILE A 547 -9.87 -14.65 -13.69
CA ILE A 547 -8.42 -14.51 -13.93
C ILE A 547 -7.70 -15.82 -13.62
N ILE A 548 -8.01 -16.47 -12.49
CA ILE A 548 -7.45 -17.79 -12.12
C ILE A 548 -7.76 -18.83 -13.20
N GLU A 549 -9.00 -18.88 -13.67
CA GLU A 549 -9.44 -19.80 -14.74
C GLU A 549 -8.62 -19.59 -16.02
N LEU A 550 -8.55 -18.34 -16.50
CA LEU A 550 -7.86 -17.98 -17.75
C LEU A 550 -6.36 -18.25 -17.67
N TYR A 551 -5.72 -17.94 -16.54
CA TYR A 551 -4.29 -18.16 -16.33
C TYR A 551 -3.97 -19.66 -16.35
N ASN A 552 -4.72 -20.47 -15.59
CA ASN A 552 -4.54 -21.91 -15.51
C ASN A 552 -4.86 -22.63 -16.83
N GLY A 553 -5.91 -22.19 -17.53
CA GLY A 553 -6.30 -22.70 -18.84
C GLY A 553 -5.20 -22.50 -19.89
N LYS A 554 -4.60 -21.29 -19.93
CA LYS A 554 -3.47 -20.99 -20.82
C LYS A 554 -2.24 -21.83 -20.50
N LEU A 555 -1.89 -22.01 -19.22
CA LEU A 555 -0.78 -22.88 -18.81
C LEU A 555 -0.96 -24.30 -19.34
N ARG A 556 -2.14 -24.90 -19.13
CA ARG A 556 -2.47 -26.25 -19.62
C ARG A 556 -2.34 -26.38 -21.14
N SER A 557 -2.72 -25.35 -21.90
CA SER A 557 -2.60 -25.32 -23.37
C SER A 557 -1.14 -25.31 -23.85
N LEU A 558 -0.25 -24.58 -23.14
CA LEU A 558 1.17 -24.50 -23.44
C LEU A 558 1.90 -25.81 -23.15
N THR A 559 1.56 -26.48 -22.04
CA THR A 559 2.14 -27.79 -21.69
C THR A 559 1.73 -28.87 -22.69
N ARG A 560 0.47 -28.88 -23.16
CA ARG A 560 0.00 -29.77 -24.23
C ARG A 560 0.67 -29.53 -25.58
N ARG A 561 1.01 -28.27 -25.91
CA ARG A 561 1.78 -27.96 -27.13
C ARG A 561 3.22 -28.48 -27.01
N LYS A 562 3.91 -28.26 -25.88
CA LYS A 562 5.28 -28.76 -25.66
C LYS A 562 5.36 -30.29 -25.68
N SER A 563 4.37 -31.00 -25.15
CA SER A 563 4.34 -32.48 -25.19
C SER A 563 4.09 -33.01 -26.61
N LYS A 564 3.22 -32.35 -27.41
CA LYS A 564 3.03 -32.67 -28.83
C LYS A 564 4.29 -32.43 -29.67
N THR A 565 5.05 -31.36 -29.40
CA THR A 565 6.31 -31.11 -30.10
C THR A 565 7.38 -32.15 -29.75
N LYS A 566 7.53 -32.51 -28.46
CA LYS A 566 8.44 -33.59 -28.03
C LYS A 566 8.05 -34.96 -28.61
N SER A 567 6.76 -35.29 -28.73
CA SER A 567 6.34 -36.57 -29.33
C SER A 567 6.58 -36.63 -30.85
N ARG A 568 6.42 -35.49 -31.55
CA ARG A 568 6.79 -35.35 -32.97
C ARG A 568 8.30 -35.50 -33.21
N THR A 569 9.12 -34.95 -32.32
CA THR A 569 10.59 -35.07 -32.43
C THR A 569 11.05 -36.51 -32.16
N ARG A 570 10.41 -37.22 -31.22
CA ARG A 570 10.67 -38.66 -30.95
C ARG A 570 10.17 -39.61 -32.05
N LYS A 571 9.14 -39.24 -32.81
CA LYS A 571 8.69 -40.02 -33.99
C LYS A 571 9.67 -39.88 -35.16
N ASN A 572 10.23 -38.69 -35.38
CA ASN A 572 11.23 -38.47 -36.44
C ASN A 572 12.63 -39.02 -36.10
N SER A 573 12.95 -39.25 -34.81
CA SER A 573 14.20 -39.89 -34.40
C SER A 573 14.15 -41.42 -34.39
N LYS A 574 12.98 -42.02 -34.62
CA LYS A 574 12.79 -43.47 -34.78
C LYS A 574 12.61 -43.90 -36.24
N SER A 575 12.67 -42.95 -37.18
CA SER A 575 12.58 -43.17 -38.63
C SER A 575 13.90 -42.84 -39.35
N LYS A 576 15.04 -43.02 -38.68
CA LYS A 576 16.38 -42.98 -39.28
C LYS A 576 17.10 -44.26 -38.95
#